data_AF-A0A0S9SGV6-F1
#
_entry.id   AF-A0A0S9SGV6-F1
#
_cell.length_a   1.000
_cell.length_b   1.000
_cell.length_c   1.000
_cell.angle_alpha   90.00
_cell.angle_beta   90.00
_cell.angle_gamma   90.00
#
_symmetry.space_group_name_H-M   'P 1'
#
loop_
_entity.id
_entity.type
_entity.pdbx_description
1 polymer ?
#
loop_
_entity_poly.entity_id
_entity_poly.type
_entity_poly.pdbx_seq_one_letter_code
_entity_poly.pdbx_strand_id
1 'polypeptide(L)'
;MAGGSGNDQLQGHADFNQYYGGTGNDTFVLAAKFGQETEVASKDFGTLATYITDFRGAGGPGAGEQDFINLSGFGSDAKLDLLGAGAETASGAKVYYYSIFNTNTGDYYNFAVNSLNGKALDTGDFNFYAPHDGALV
;
A
#
# COMPACT_ATOMS: atom_id res chain seq x y z
N MET A 1 6.68 -5.27 9.97
CA MET A 1 7.92 -4.47 9.85
C MET A 1 7.63 -3.09 10.40
N ALA A 2 8.59 -2.47 11.07
CA ALA A 2 8.43 -1.13 11.67
C ALA A 2 9.61 -0.24 11.25
N GLY A 3 9.34 0.96 10.76
CA GLY A 3 10.34 1.99 10.44
C GLY A 3 10.82 2.71 11.70
N GLY A 4 9.88 3.29 12.44
CA GLY A 4 10.13 3.95 13.71
C GLY A 4 10.10 5.47 13.56
N SER A 5 11.24 6.13 13.76
CA SER A 5 11.33 7.57 13.57
C SER A 5 12.31 7.89 12.44
N GLY A 6 11.91 8.80 11.56
CA GLY A 6 12.68 9.16 10.38
C GLY A 6 11.87 8.86 9.12
N ASN A 7 12.46 9.11 7.95
CA ASN A 7 11.82 8.78 6.68
C ASN A 7 12.31 7.41 6.25
N ASP A 8 11.49 6.38 6.44
CA ASP A 8 11.89 4.99 6.23
C ASP A 8 11.44 4.46 4.86
N GLN A 9 12.20 3.49 4.33
CA GLN A 9 11.76 2.68 3.20
C GLN A 9 11.54 1.24 3.67
N LEU A 10 10.33 0.74 3.50
CA LEU A 10 9.90 -0.56 4.02
C LEU A 10 9.48 -1.47 2.88
N GLN A 11 10.18 -2.59 2.73
CA GLN A 11 9.86 -3.63 1.75
C GLN A 11 9.87 -5.01 2.40
N GLY A 12 8.69 -5.60 2.50
CA GLY A 12 8.47 -6.95 2.98
C GLY A 12 8.50 -7.94 1.83
N HIS A 13 8.98 -9.15 2.14
CA HIS A 13 9.17 -10.23 1.17
C HIS A 13 8.33 -11.47 1.50
N ALA A 14 7.37 -11.34 2.44
CA ALA A 14 6.47 -12.42 2.81
C ALA A 14 5.19 -12.40 1.94
N ASP A 15 4.40 -13.47 2.01
CA ASP A 15 3.10 -13.54 1.34
C ASP A 15 2.09 -12.55 1.95
N PHE A 16 2.17 -12.31 3.26
CA PHE A 16 1.45 -11.25 3.95
C PHE A 16 2.43 -10.32 4.68
N ASN A 17 2.35 -9.03 4.38
CA ASN A 17 3.21 -8.00 4.96
C ASN A 17 2.39 -7.02 5.80
N GLN A 18 2.77 -6.86 7.06
CA GLN A 18 2.22 -5.79 7.91
C GLN A 18 3.27 -4.71 8.08
N TYR A 19 2.95 -3.47 7.71
CA TYR A 19 3.85 -2.32 7.84
C TYR A 19 3.38 -1.34 8.89
N TYR A 20 4.35 -0.80 9.63
CA TYR A 20 4.21 0.34 10.51
C TYR A 20 5.32 1.34 10.13
N GLY A 21 4.95 2.51 9.61
CA GLY A 21 5.91 3.54 9.23
C GLY A 21 6.49 4.21 10.47
N GLY A 22 5.60 4.77 11.29
CA GLY A 22 5.91 5.52 12.50
C GLY A 22 5.79 7.02 12.28
N THR A 23 6.83 7.77 12.64
CA THR A 23 6.89 9.23 12.44
C THR A 23 7.88 9.56 11.35
N GLY A 24 7.52 10.49 10.45
CA GLY A 24 8.28 10.84 9.26
C GLY A 24 7.47 10.61 7.98
N ASN A 25 8.14 10.79 6.83
CA ASN A 25 7.57 10.50 5.52
C ASN A 25 8.08 9.13 5.07
N ASP A 26 7.25 8.12 5.24
CA ASP A 26 7.64 6.74 4.98
C ASP A 26 7.26 6.30 3.57
N THR A 27 8.05 5.39 3.00
CA THR A 27 7.78 4.76 1.71
C THR A 27 7.57 3.27 1.88
N PHE A 28 6.35 2.81 1.59
CA PHE A 28 5.98 1.40 1.60
C PHE A 28 6.11 0.83 0.18
N VAL A 29 7.01 -0.14 -0.01
CA VAL A 29 7.23 -0.79 -1.31
C VAL A 29 6.37 -2.04 -1.39
N LEU A 30 5.33 -1.99 -2.23
CA LEU A 30 4.51 -3.14 -2.60
C LEU A 30 5.00 -3.62 -3.96
N ALA A 31 5.71 -4.73 -3.99
CA ALA A 31 6.26 -5.29 -5.22
C ALA A 31 5.51 -6.56 -5.60
N ALA A 32 5.04 -6.67 -6.84
CA ALA A 32 4.29 -7.81 -7.36
C ALA A 32 5.00 -9.17 -7.19
N LYS A 33 6.34 -9.17 -7.08
CA LYS A 33 7.14 -10.38 -6.83
C LYS A 33 6.97 -10.92 -5.40
N PHE A 34 6.51 -10.09 -4.48
CA PHE A 34 6.30 -10.42 -3.07
C PHE A 34 4.83 -10.22 -2.73
N GLY A 35 4.35 -10.90 -1.69
CA GLY A 35 2.93 -10.84 -1.34
C GLY A 35 2.08 -11.79 -2.20
N GLN A 36 0.99 -12.27 -1.61
CA GLN A 36 0.05 -13.14 -2.31
C GLN A 36 -0.76 -12.36 -3.36
N GLU A 37 -0.86 -12.88 -4.57
CA GLU A 37 -1.86 -12.46 -5.55
C GLU A 37 -3.00 -13.49 -5.58
N THR A 38 -4.20 -13.03 -5.89
CA THR A 38 -5.40 -13.88 -5.94
C THR A 38 -6.18 -13.62 -7.23
N GLU A 39 -6.95 -14.60 -7.69
CA GLU A 39 -7.75 -14.48 -8.93
C GLU A 39 -8.89 -13.43 -8.85
N VAL A 40 -9.15 -12.86 -7.67
CA VAL A 40 -10.25 -11.91 -7.43
C VAL A 40 -9.83 -10.70 -6.59
N ALA A 41 -10.37 -9.53 -6.95
CA ALA A 41 -10.29 -8.36 -6.08
C ALA A 41 -11.13 -8.59 -4.81
N SER A 42 -10.52 -8.45 -3.63
CA SER A 42 -11.13 -8.82 -2.36
C SER A 42 -10.82 -7.86 -1.22
N LYS A 43 -11.81 -7.66 -0.36
CA LYS A 43 -11.66 -6.96 0.93
C LYS A 43 -11.45 -7.91 2.10
N ASP A 44 -11.47 -9.22 1.86
CA ASP A 44 -11.27 -10.21 2.91
C ASP A 44 -9.84 -10.06 3.44
N PHE A 45 -9.72 -9.76 4.72
CA PHE A 45 -8.44 -9.57 5.40
C PHE A 45 -7.54 -10.81 5.27
N GLY A 46 -8.12 -12.02 5.20
CA GLY A 46 -7.37 -13.27 5.02
C GLY A 46 -6.70 -13.40 3.65
N THR A 47 -7.11 -12.60 2.67
CA THR A 47 -6.60 -12.62 1.28
C THR A 47 -5.71 -11.44 0.95
N LEU A 48 -5.43 -10.56 1.91
CA LEU A 48 -4.58 -9.40 1.67
C LEU A 48 -3.11 -9.82 1.57
N ALA A 49 -2.40 -9.23 0.62
CA ALA A 49 -0.95 -9.28 0.52
C ALA A 49 -0.27 -8.33 1.50
N THR A 50 -0.92 -7.20 1.81
CA THR A 50 -0.38 -6.17 2.67
C THR A 50 -1.43 -5.50 3.55
N TYR A 51 -1.02 -5.14 4.77
CA TYR A 51 -1.71 -4.16 5.61
C TYR A 51 -0.74 -3.07 6.10
N ILE A 52 -0.95 -1.82 5.65
CA ILE A 52 -0.25 -0.64 6.17
C ILE A 52 -1.06 -0.08 7.34
N THR A 53 -0.45 -0.03 8.52
CA THR A 53 -1.18 0.16 9.79
C THR A 53 -1.32 1.62 10.23
N ASP A 54 -0.55 2.54 9.68
CA ASP A 54 -0.45 3.92 10.16
C ASP A 54 -0.13 4.94 9.06
N PHE A 55 -0.79 4.83 7.91
CA PHE A 55 -0.51 5.71 6.76
C PHE A 55 -0.93 7.16 7.05
N ARG A 56 0.00 8.09 6.83
CA ARG A 56 -0.15 9.53 7.06
C ARG A 56 -0.22 10.30 5.76
N GLY A 57 -1.01 11.38 5.77
CA GLY A 57 -1.05 12.32 4.65
C GLY A 57 -1.88 11.87 3.44
N ALA A 58 -2.69 10.81 3.56
CA ALA A 58 -3.56 10.36 2.46
C ALA A 58 -4.51 11.47 1.95
N GLY A 59 -4.89 11.37 0.68
CA GLY A 59 -5.74 12.34 0.01
C GLY A 59 -4.95 13.38 -0.80
N GLY A 60 -3.73 13.03 -1.20
CA GLY A 60 -2.88 13.85 -2.07
C GLY A 60 -2.00 14.86 -1.30
N PRO A 61 -1.38 15.83 -2.01
CA PRO A 61 -0.37 16.71 -1.43
C PRO A 61 -0.96 17.55 -0.29
N GLY A 62 -0.54 17.23 0.93
CA GLY A 62 -0.94 17.89 2.17
C GLY A 62 0.24 18.55 2.89
N ALA A 63 -0.08 19.24 3.98
CA ALA A 63 0.92 19.72 4.92
C ALA A 63 1.15 18.66 6.01
N GLY A 64 2.42 18.47 6.41
CA GLY A 64 2.80 17.51 7.45
C GLY A 64 3.47 16.27 6.89
N GLU A 65 3.33 15.17 7.61
CA GLU A 65 3.86 13.86 7.22
C GLU A 65 3.05 13.30 6.03
N GLN A 66 3.75 12.94 4.97
CA GLN A 66 3.18 12.45 3.71
C GLN A 66 3.86 11.13 3.36
N ASP A 67 3.18 10.04 3.72
CA ASP A 67 3.64 8.71 3.35
C ASP A 67 3.39 8.45 1.87
N PHE A 68 4.10 7.46 1.35
CA PHE A 68 4.07 7.12 -0.06
C PHE A 68 4.05 5.60 -0.27
N ILE A 69 3.33 5.15 -1.29
CA ILE A 69 3.32 3.75 -1.71
C ILE A 69 3.98 3.61 -3.08
N ASN A 70 5.10 2.89 -3.10
CA ASN A 70 5.74 2.46 -4.33
C ASN A 70 5.10 1.13 -4.79
N LEU A 71 4.45 1.16 -5.96
CA LEU A 71 3.81 -0.01 -6.57
C LEU A 71 4.70 -0.55 -7.70
N SER A 72 5.49 -1.57 -7.40
CA SER A 72 6.54 -2.08 -8.30
C SER A 72 6.15 -3.38 -8.99
N GLY A 73 6.29 -3.42 -10.33
CA GLY A 73 6.25 -4.69 -11.08
C GLY A 73 4.87 -5.23 -11.45
N PHE A 74 3.81 -4.43 -11.36
CA PHE A 74 2.43 -4.83 -11.73
C PHE A 74 2.13 -4.72 -13.24
N GLY A 75 3.09 -4.23 -14.02
CA GLY A 75 2.99 -4.02 -15.47
C GLY A 75 2.44 -2.64 -15.84
N SER A 76 2.54 -2.28 -17.14
CA SER A 76 2.39 -0.89 -17.61
C SER A 76 0.99 -0.31 -17.50
N ASP A 77 -0.03 -1.16 -17.51
CA ASP A 77 -1.44 -0.75 -17.48
C ASP A 77 -2.13 -1.16 -16.17
N ALA A 78 -1.34 -1.50 -15.14
CA ALA A 78 -1.85 -1.77 -13.81
C ALA A 78 -2.60 -0.55 -13.27
N LYS A 79 -3.69 -0.83 -12.55
CA LYS A 79 -4.53 0.19 -11.93
C LYS A 79 -4.74 -0.13 -10.47
N LEU A 80 -4.83 0.91 -9.67
CA LEU A 80 -5.23 0.83 -8.27
C LEU A 80 -6.74 1.09 -8.19
N ASP A 81 -7.48 0.09 -7.71
CA ASP A 81 -8.92 0.18 -7.50
C ASP A 81 -9.23 0.25 -6.00
N LEU A 82 -10.09 1.20 -5.60
CA LEU A 82 -10.65 1.25 -4.26
C LEU A 82 -11.86 0.30 -4.17
N LEU A 83 -11.74 -0.74 -3.34
CA LEU A 83 -12.82 -1.72 -3.14
C LEU A 83 -13.81 -1.26 -2.07
N GLY A 84 -13.36 -0.41 -1.15
CA GLY A 84 -14.23 0.22 -0.15
C GLY A 84 -13.48 0.52 1.14
N ALA A 85 -14.24 0.86 2.19
CA ALA A 85 -13.66 1.27 3.45
C ALA A 85 -14.38 0.63 4.64
N GLY A 86 -13.71 0.61 5.80
CA GLY A 86 -14.29 0.30 7.10
C GLY A 86 -14.98 1.51 7.74
N ALA A 87 -15.45 1.33 8.97
CA ALA A 87 -15.98 2.42 9.78
C ALA A 87 -14.87 3.40 10.18
N GLU A 88 -15.21 4.68 10.24
CA GLU A 88 -14.33 5.70 10.79
C GLU A 88 -14.24 5.54 12.32
N THR A 89 -13.03 5.67 12.86
CA THR A 89 -12.81 5.62 14.31
C THR A 89 -13.04 7.00 14.93
N ALA A 90 -13.14 7.07 16.26
CA ALA A 90 -13.25 8.35 16.97
C ALA A 90 -12.03 9.29 16.75
N SER A 91 -10.87 8.76 16.34
CA SER A 91 -9.70 9.57 15.99
C SER A 91 -9.77 10.13 14.56
N GLY A 92 -10.83 9.82 13.81
CA GLY A 92 -10.96 10.14 12.38
C GLY A 92 -10.19 9.17 11.47
N ALA A 93 -9.54 8.14 12.02
CA ALA A 93 -8.81 7.17 11.22
C ALA A 93 -9.78 6.21 10.52
N LYS A 94 -9.39 5.72 9.35
CA LYS A 94 -10.24 4.83 8.55
C LYS A 94 -9.42 3.85 7.72
N VAL A 95 -9.82 2.58 7.76
CA VAL A 95 -9.23 1.55 6.91
C VAL A 95 -9.87 1.58 5.53
N TYR A 96 -9.04 1.64 4.50
CA TYR A 96 -9.43 1.50 3.09
C TYR A 96 -8.84 0.21 2.52
N TYR A 97 -9.58 -0.44 1.63
CA TYR A 97 -9.20 -1.67 0.97
C TYR A 97 -9.04 -1.40 -0.51
N TYR A 98 -7.88 -1.76 -1.05
CA TYR A 98 -7.52 -1.54 -2.43
C TYR A 98 -7.13 -2.86 -3.10
N SER A 99 -7.20 -2.86 -4.42
CA SER A 99 -6.69 -3.94 -5.25
C SER A 99 -5.88 -3.37 -6.40
N ILE A 100 -4.84 -4.08 -6.81
CA ILE A 100 -4.09 -3.80 -8.02
C ILE A 100 -4.26 -4.98 -8.95
N PHE A 101 -4.78 -4.74 -10.15
CA PHE A 101 -4.75 -5.75 -11.20
C PHE A 101 -3.34 -5.85 -11.78
N ASN A 102 -2.66 -6.97 -11.56
CA ASN A 102 -1.35 -7.23 -12.11
C ASN A 102 -1.49 -7.67 -13.56
N THR A 103 -1.15 -6.78 -14.47
CA THR A 103 -1.27 -7.01 -15.91
C THR A 103 -0.27 -8.04 -16.45
N ASN A 104 0.75 -8.40 -15.68
CA ASN A 104 1.71 -9.45 -16.06
C ASN A 104 1.17 -10.86 -15.80
N THR A 105 0.35 -11.03 -14.75
CA THR A 105 -0.14 -12.34 -14.29
C THR A 105 -1.63 -12.55 -14.57
N GLY A 106 -2.42 -11.48 -14.55
CA GLY A 106 -3.88 -11.53 -14.59
C GLY A 106 -4.53 -11.69 -13.21
N ASP A 107 -3.73 -11.64 -12.14
CA ASP A 107 -4.19 -11.75 -10.75
C ASP A 107 -4.28 -10.38 -10.06
N TYR A 108 -4.77 -10.39 -8.82
CA TYR A 108 -5.02 -9.20 -8.01
C TYR A 108 -4.15 -9.18 -6.75
N TYR A 109 -3.46 -8.07 -6.53
CA TYR A 109 -2.78 -7.75 -5.29
C TYR A 109 -3.71 -6.95 -4.38
N ASN A 110 -4.30 -7.61 -3.39
CA ASN A 110 -5.23 -6.98 -2.45
C ASN A 110 -4.47 -6.44 -1.23
N PHE A 111 -4.74 -5.20 -0.82
CA PHE A 111 -4.12 -4.64 0.38
C PHE A 111 -5.03 -3.67 1.11
N ALA A 112 -4.73 -3.44 2.38
CA ALA A 112 -5.43 -2.47 3.20
C ALA A 112 -4.49 -1.37 3.70
N VAL A 113 -5.04 -0.18 3.88
CA VAL A 113 -4.35 0.98 4.43
C VAL A 113 -5.21 1.58 5.52
N ASN A 114 -4.68 1.61 6.75
CA ASN A 114 -5.26 2.41 7.82
C ASN A 114 -4.77 3.85 7.67
N SER A 115 -5.63 4.70 7.12
CA SER A 115 -5.36 6.13 6.94
C SER A 115 -5.65 6.87 8.23
N LEU A 116 -4.64 7.52 8.81
CA LEU A 116 -4.76 8.21 10.08
C LEU A 116 -5.56 9.52 10.00
N ASN A 117 -5.64 10.13 8.80
CA ASN A 117 -6.44 11.33 8.56
C ASN A 117 -7.82 11.03 7.94
N GLY A 118 -8.18 9.75 7.82
CA GLY A 118 -9.48 9.29 7.37
C GLY A 118 -9.74 9.41 5.86
N LYS A 119 -8.77 9.89 5.08
CA LYS A 119 -8.89 10.04 3.62
C LYS A 119 -8.46 8.77 2.90
N ALA A 120 -9.09 8.51 1.76
CA ALA A 120 -8.61 7.51 0.82
C ALA A 120 -7.30 7.99 0.17
N LEU A 121 -6.53 7.06 -0.38
CA LEU A 121 -5.40 7.40 -1.23
C LEU A 121 -5.88 8.14 -2.47
N ASP A 122 -5.13 9.14 -2.89
CA ASP A 122 -5.37 9.93 -4.09
C ASP A 122 -4.02 10.19 -4.79
N THR A 123 -4.07 11.03 -5.82
CA THR A 123 -2.94 11.49 -6.61
C THR A 123 -1.86 12.06 -5.70
N GLY A 124 -0.68 11.43 -5.70
CA GLY A 124 0.47 11.82 -4.89
C GLY A 124 0.80 10.85 -3.77
N ASP A 125 -0.14 9.97 -3.37
CA ASP A 125 0.08 9.00 -2.29
C ASP A 125 0.76 7.71 -2.79
N PHE A 126 0.77 7.49 -4.11
CA PHE A 126 1.39 6.32 -4.72
C PHE A 126 1.85 6.59 -6.14
N ASN A 127 2.73 5.72 -6.65
CA ASN A 127 3.03 5.65 -8.07
C ASN A 127 3.38 4.21 -8.50
N PHE A 128 3.09 3.91 -9.77
CA PHE A 128 3.49 2.67 -10.41
C PHE A 128 4.89 2.76 -10.98
N TYR A 129 5.68 1.71 -10.75
CA TYR A 129 7.03 1.57 -11.25
C TYR A 129 7.17 0.24 -12.01
N ALA A 130 7.92 0.27 -13.10
CA ALA A 130 8.39 -0.93 -13.79
C ALA A 130 9.16 -1.84 -12.81
N PRO A 131 9.31 -3.15 -13.07
CA PRO A 131 10.13 -4.00 -12.22
C PRO A 131 11.49 -3.36 -11.98
N HIS A 132 11.92 -3.31 -10.72
CA HIS A 132 13.32 -3.07 -10.40
C HIS A 132 14.12 -4.24 -11.00
N ASP A 133 14.67 -4.03 -12.19
CA ASP A 133 15.79 -4.83 -12.68
C ASP A 133 16.97 -4.52 -11.75
N GLY A 134 17.08 -5.29 -10.68
CA GLY A 134 17.93 -4.95 -9.55
C GLY A 134 18.11 -6.15 -8.65
N ALA A 135 19.05 -7.00 -9.04
CA ALA A 135 19.68 -7.97 -8.18
C ALA A 135 19.96 -7.36 -6.80
N LEU A 136 19.58 -8.08 -5.74
CA LEU A 136 20.25 -7.95 -4.47
C LEU A 136 21.74 -8.23 -4.74
N VAL A 137 22.57 -7.20 -4.64
CA VAL A 137 24.02 -7.35 -4.40
C VAL A 137 24.23 -7.24 -2.91
#